data_AF-A0AB39YHZ2-F1
#
_entry.id   AF-A0AB39YHZ2-F1
#
_cell.length_a   1.000
_cell.length_b   1.000
_cell.length_c   1.000
_cell.angle_alpha   90.00
_cell.angle_beta   90.00
_cell.angle_gamma   90.00
#
_symmetry.space_group_name_H-M   'P 1'
#
loop_
_entity.id
_entity.type
_entity.pdbx_description
1 polymer ?
#
loop_
_entity_poly.entity_id
_entity_poly.type
_entity_poly.pdbx_seq_one_letter_code
_entity_poly.pdbx_strand_id
1 'polypeptide(L)'
;MAENCFPTDLVQLKVEWIRIYNRLSLPPLPSLGELDRRLLRLSRQIRWHPYWREHPWTWPAREALHRAAVAAPGGEPVIEKKVVDGRIVVILPQAGTAQGQDGRG
;
A
#
# COMPACT_ATOMS: atom_id res chain seq x y z
N MET A 1 20.14 12.00 -6.32
CA MET A 1 18.66 11.89 -6.26
C MET A 1 18.35 11.41 -4.87
N ALA A 2 17.76 12.27 -4.03
CA ALA A 2 17.59 11.98 -2.62
C ALA A 2 16.76 10.71 -2.46
N GLU A 3 17.42 9.68 -1.96
CA GLU A 3 16.80 8.48 -1.43
C GLU A 3 15.78 8.98 -0.40
N ASN A 4 14.50 8.94 -0.77
CA ASN A 4 13.40 9.45 0.05
C ASN A 4 13.28 8.55 1.28
N CYS A 5 14.18 8.70 2.24
CA CYS A 5 14.24 7.93 3.48
C CYS A 5 13.07 8.38 4.36
N PHE A 6 11.90 7.78 4.13
CA PHE A 6 10.84 7.81 5.10
C PHE A 6 11.35 7.18 6.40
N PRO A 7 10.97 7.72 7.57
CA PRO A 7 11.24 7.09 8.84
C PRO A 7 10.77 5.63 8.85
N THR A 8 11.59 4.74 9.41
CA THR A 8 11.30 3.30 9.40
C THR A 8 9.95 2.99 10.05
N ASP A 9 9.58 3.69 11.13
CA ASP A 9 8.30 3.55 11.80
C ASP A 9 7.11 3.93 10.90
N LEU A 10 7.23 5.02 10.12
CA LEU A 10 6.23 5.41 9.14
C LEU A 10 6.07 4.36 8.01
N VAL A 11 7.18 3.81 7.55
CA VAL A 11 7.19 2.72 6.55
C VAL A 11 6.53 1.47 7.12
N GLN A 12 6.85 1.08 8.35
CA GLN A 12 6.26 -0.08 9.02
C GLN A 12 4.76 0.08 9.26
N LEU A 13 4.29 1.29 9.62
CA LEU A 13 2.87 1.59 9.71
C LEU A 13 2.16 1.36 8.37
N LYS A 14 2.78 1.76 7.25
CA LYS A 14 2.23 1.54 5.92
C LYS A 14 2.27 0.07 5.50
N VAL A 15 3.34 -0.66 5.82
CA VAL A 15 3.43 -2.12 5.61
C VAL A 15 2.27 -2.80 6.31
N GLU A 16 2.09 -2.58 7.62
CA GLU A 16 1.01 -3.20 8.39
C GLU A 16 -0.38 -2.83 7.86
N TRP A 17 -0.56 -1.59 7.41
CA TRP A 17 -1.80 -1.16 6.76
C TRP A 17 -2.10 -1.99 5.50
N ILE A 18 -1.10 -2.21 4.65
CA ILE A 18 -1.26 -3.00 3.42
C ILE A 18 -1.59 -4.46 3.76
N ARG A 19 -0.89 -5.05 4.74
CA ARG A 19 -1.13 -6.43 5.17
C ARG A 19 -2.56 -6.66 5.64
N ILE A 20 -3.09 -5.75 6.45
CA ILE A 20 -4.46 -5.83 6.95
C ILE A 20 -5.46 -5.62 5.82
N TYR A 21 -5.20 -4.65 4.94
CA TYR A 21 -6.06 -4.39 3.79
C TYR A 21 -6.12 -5.61 2.84
N ASN A 22 -5.00 -6.28 2.62
CA ASN A 22 -4.92 -7.50 1.82
C ASN A 22 -5.70 -8.65 2.45
N ARG A 23 -5.56 -8.86 3.77
CA ARG A 23 -6.36 -9.85 4.52
C ARG A 23 -7.86 -9.60 4.45
N LEU A 24 -8.29 -8.34 4.51
CA LEU A 24 -9.70 -7.97 4.31
C LEU A 24 -10.17 -8.15 2.87
N SER A 25 -9.22 -8.16 1.93
CA SER A 25 -9.51 -8.24 0.51
C SER A 25 -9.62 -9.67 -0.01
N LEU A 26 -9.11 -10.66 0.73
CA LEU A 26 -9.16 -12.07 0.38
C LEU A 26 -10.29 -12.81 1.13
N PRO A 27 -11.02 -13.71 0.46
CA PRO A 27 -11.99 -14.59 1.12
C PRO A 27 -11.29 -15.70 1.94
N PRO A 28 -11.91 -16.20 3.03
CA PRO A 28 -13.19 -15.76 3.59
C PRO A 28 -13.06 -14.39 4.24
N LEU A 29 -14.01 -13.49 3.96
CA LEU A 29 -14.01 -12.15 4.52
C LEU A 29 -14.16 -12.25 6.05
N PRO A 30 -13.19 -11.76 6.83
CA PRO A 30 -13.29 -11.76 8.28
C PRO A 30 -14.39 -10.78 8.74
N SER A 31 -14.78 -10.85 10.01
CA SER A 31 -15.75 -9.93 10.58
C SER A 31 -15.28 -8.48 10.41
N LEU A 32 -16.03 -7.71 9.62
CA LEU A 32 -15.71 -6.33 9.22
C LEU A 32 -15.40 -5.43 10.43
N GLY A 33 -16.00 -5.68 11.60
CA GLY A 33 -15.97 -4.77 12.74
C GLY A 33 -14.60 -4.56 13.42
N GLU A 34 -13.74 -5.57 13.52
CA GLU A 34 -12.48 -5.45 14.27
C GLU A 34 -11.31 -5.00 13.39
N LEU A 35 -11.27 -5.51 12.15
CA LEU A 35 -10.22 -5.19 11.19
C LEU A 35 -10.41 -3.81 10.53
N ASP A 36 -11.64 -3.35 10.33
CA ASP A 36 -11.92 -1.99 9.87
C ASP A 36 -11.48 -0.93 10.90
N ARG A 37 -11.72 -1.19 12.20
CA ARG A 37 -11.18 -0.37 13.30
C ARG A 37 -9.65 -0.31 13.27
N ARG A 38 -8.99 -1.42 12.96
CA ARG A 38 -7.52 -1.48 12.87
C ARG A 38 -7.00 -0.68 11.68
N LEU A 39 -7.64 -0.77 10.51
CA LEU A 39 -7.31 0.06 9.35
C LEU A 39 -7.52 1.55 9.61
N LEU A 40 -8.62 1.94 10.27
CA LEU A 40 -8.88 3.33 10.63
C LEU A 40 -7.83 3.87 11.62
N ARG A 41 -7.42 3.07 12.61
CA ARG A 41 -6.34 3.42 13.54
C ARG A 41 -5.00 3.60 12.82
N LEU A 42 -4.64 2.71 11.89
CA LEU A 42 -3.41 2.84 11.11
C LEU A 42 -3.45 4.04 10.16
N SER A 43 -4.58 4.26 9.50
CA SER A 43 -4.78 5.44 8.66
C SER A 43 -4.63 6.74 9.44
N ARG A 44 -5.14 6.76 10.69
CA ARG A 44 -4.94 7.88 11.63
C ARG A 44 -3.47 8.04 11.98
N GLN A 45 -2.78 6.99 12.42
CA GLN A 45 -1.37 7.06 12.80
C GLN A 45 -0.47 7.56 11.66
N ILE A 46 -0.68 7.06 10.44
CA ILE A 46 0.04 7.51 9.26
C ILE A 46 -0.25 9.00 9.01
N ARG A 47 -1.51 9.43 9.02
CA ARG A 47 -1.88 10.83 8.72
C ARG A 47 -1.35 11.82 9.75
N TRP A 48 -1.30 11.44 11.02
CA TRP A 48 -0.84 12.30 12.13
C TRP A 48 0.63 12.13 12.47
N HIS A 49 1.38 11.39 11.64
CA HIS A 49 2.79 11.14 11.88
C HIS A 49 3.60 12.45 11.93
N PRO A 50 4.54 12.60 12.89
CA PRO A 50 5.36 13.81 13.03
C PRO A 50 6.10 14.22 11.74
N TYR A 51 6.51 13.23 10.93
CA TYR A 51 7.11 13.46 9.60
C TYR A 51 6.31 14.43 8.73
N TRP A 52 4.97 14.40 8.78
CA TRP A 52 4.14 15.26 7.95
C TRP A 52 4.04 16.71 8.44
N ARG A 53 4.63 17.04 9.59
CA ARG A 53 4.73 18.44 10.04
C ARG A 53 5.75 19.20 9.20
N GLU A 54 6.80 18.52 8.76
CA GLU A 54 7.90 19.11 7.99
C GLU A 54 7.81 18.75 6.50
N HIS A 55 7.01 17.74 6.15
CA HIS A 55 6.81 17.29 4.78
C HIS A 55 5.32 17.36 4.38
N PRO A 56 4.99 17.93 3.21
CA PRO A 56 3.59 18.09 2.82
C PRO A 56 2.92 16.75 2.51
N TRP A 57 1.72 16.53 3.06
CA TRP A 57 0.89 15.34 2.80
C TRP A 57 0.21 15.41 1.42
N THR A 58 1.01 15.29 0.36
CA THR A 58 0.54 15.33 -1.03
C THR A 58 0.29 13.93 -1.60
N TRP A 59 -0.44 13.85 -2.71
CA TRP A 59 -0.64 12.58 -3.42
C TRP A 59 0.70 11.91 -3.83
N PRO A 60 1.68 12.63 -4.42
CA PRO A 60 3.00 12.06 -4.71
C PRO A 60 3.74 11.55 -3.48
N ALA A 61 3.65 12.24 -2.33
CA ALA A 61 4.29 11.80 -1.10
C ALA A 61 3.68 10.49 -0.57
N ARG A 62 2.37 10.32 -0.73
CA ARG A 62 1.64 9.10 -0.36
C ARG A 62 1.99 7.93 -1.27
N GLU A 63 2.15 8.17 -2.57
CA GLU A 63 2.64 7.16 -3.52
C GLU A 63 4.09 6.76 -3.22
N ALA A 64 4.97 7.73 -2.94
CA ALA A 64 6.34 7.45 -2.54
C ALA A 64 6.40 6.60 -1.25
N LEU A 65 5.58 6.91 -0.24
CA LEU A 65 5.45 6.10 0.96
C LEU A 65 4.94 4.69 0.64
N HIS A 66 3.96 4.57 -0.26
CA HIS A 66 3.44 3.27 -0.68
C HIS A 66 4.53 2.42 -1.34
N ARG A 67 5.31 3.00 -2.26
CA ARG A 67 6.45 2.30 -2.88
C ARG A 67 7.51 1.89 -1.85
N ALA A 68 7.85 2.77 -0.91
CA ALA A 68 8.80 2.46 0.16
C ALA A 68 8.32 1.30 1.04
N ALA A 69 7.02 1.24 1.36
CA ALA A 69 6.44 0.14 2.12
C ALA A 69 6.46 -1.18 1.35
N VAL A 70 6.18 -1.17 0.05
CA VAL A 70 6.25 -2.38 -0.79
C VAL A 70 7.68 -2.90 -0.91
N ALA A 71 8.68 -2.01 -0.98
CA ALA A 71 10.09 -2.37 -1.05
C ALA A 71 10.71 -2.77 0.30
N ALA A 72 10.02 -2.53 1.42
CA ALA A 72 10.53 -2.83 2.75
C ALA A 72 10.49 -4.34 3.07
N PRO A 73 11.33 -4.83 4.00
CA PRO A 73 11.23 -6.21 4.50
C PRO A 73 9.84 -6.49 5.08
N GLY A 74 9.15 -7.52 4.58
CA GLY A 74 7.77 -7.84 4.96
C GLY A 74 6.70 -6.97 4.29
N GLY A 75 7.10 -6.07 3.39
CA GLY A 75 6.23 -5.36 2.47
C GLY A 75 5.56 -6.33 1.50
N GLU A 76 4.24 -6.22 1.39
CA GLU A 76 3.47 -6.88 0.34
C GLU A 76 2.79 -5.81 -0.51
N PRO A 77 2.59 -6.06 -1.81
CA PRO A 77 1.90 -5.10 -2.66
C PRO A 77 0.39 -5.12 -2.38
N VAL A 78 -0.29 -3.96 -2.51
CA VAL A 78 -1.73 -3.84 -2.22
C VAL A 78 -2.56 -4.60 -3.25
N ILE A 79 -3.41 -5.50 -2.79
CA ILE A 79 -4.41 -6.19 -3.62
C ILE A 79 -5.36 -5.18 -4.24
N GLU A 80 -5.35 -5.05 -5.56
CA GLU A 80 -6.29 -4.18 -6.28
C GLU A 80 -7.55 -4.98 -6.60
N LYS A 81 -8.72 -4.52 -6.14
CA LYS A 81 -10.00 -5.10 -6.55
C LYS A 81 -10.49 -4.37 -7.79
N LYS A 82 -10.60 -5.06 -8.92
CA LYS A 82 -11.27 -4.54 -10.12
C LYS A 82 -12.61 -5.24 -10.30
N VAL A 83 -13.62 -4.47 -10.70
CA VAL A 83 -14.88 -5.06 -11.17
C VAL A 83 -14.70 -5.34 -12.67
N VAL A 84 -14.73 -6.60 -13.05
CA VAL A 84 -14.65 -7.06 -14.44
C VAL A 84 -15.91 -7.89 -14.71
N ASP A 85 -16.71 -7.49 -15.70
CA ASP A 85 -17.97 -8.16 -16.06
C ASP A 85 -18.91 -8.43 -14.87
N GLY A 86 -19.06 -7.43 -13.98
CA GLY A 86 -19.93 -7.53 -12.81
C GLY A 86 -19.40 -8.44 -11.68
N ARG A 87 -18.19 -8.99 -11.81
CA ARG A 87 -17.51 -9.79 -10.78
C ARG A 87 -16.35 -9.01 -10.17
N ILE A 88 -16.20 -9.10 -8.85
CA ILE A 88 -15.03 -8.55 -8.15
C ILE A 88 -13.86 -9.49 -8.40
N VAL A 89 -12.91 -9.08 -9.24
CA VAL A 89 -11.65 -9.77 -9.46
C VAL A 89 -10.58 -9.14 -8.56
N VAL A 90 -9.97 -9.98 -7.74
CA VAL A 90 -8.78 -9.65 -6.96
C VAL A 90 -7.60 -9.66 -7.93
N ILE A 91 -7.17 -8.49 -8.38
CA ILE A 91 -5.92 -8.32 -9.11
C ILE A 91 -4.81 -8.26 -8.07
N LEU A 92 -4.08 -9.37 -7.95
CA LEU A 92 -2.81 -9.32 -7.24
C LEU A 92 -1.95 -8.30 -7.99
N PRO A 93 -1.42 -7.27 -7.32
CA PRO A 93 -0.53 -6.31 -7.94
C PRO A 93 0.67 -7.07 -8.48
N GLN A 94 0.67 -7.24 -9.79
CA GLN A 94 1.73 -7.85 -10.56
C GLN A 94 3.06 -7.21 -10.17
N ALA A 95 3.89 -7.97 -9.43
CA ALA A 95 5.29 -7.66 -9.24
C ALA A 95 5.88 -7.47 -10.63
N GLY A 96 6.34 -6.23 -10.91
CA GLY A 96 6.53 -5.72 -12.25
C GLY A 96 7.05 -6.76 -13.24
N THR A 97 6.22 -7.13 -14.20
CA THR A 97 6.73 -7.62 -15.47
C THR A 97 7.60 -6.50 -16.02
N ALA A 98 8.91 -6.74 -16.04
CA ALA A 98 9.84 -5.96 -16.80
C ALA A 98 9.28 -5.79 -18.22
N GLN A 99 8.82 -4.58 -18.50
CA GLN A 99 8.38 -4.15 -19.81
C GLN A 99 9.65 -4.06 -20.68
N GLY A 100 10.05 -5.20 -21.22
CA GLY A 100 10.95 -5.29 -22.36
C GLY A 100 10.22 -4.80 -23.60
N GLN A 101 10.10 -3.49 -23.71
CA GLN A 101 9.90 -2.82 -24.98
C GLN A 101 11.28 -2.60 -25.59
N ASP A 102 11.71 -3.51 -26.45
CA ASP A 102 12.57 -3.15 -27.56
C ASP A 102 11.88 -3.64 -28.83
N GLY A 103 11.60 -2.67 -29.70
CA GLY A 103 10.99 -2.90 -30.99
C GLY A 103 12.06 -2.87 -32.07
N ARG A 104 11.73 -3.54 -33.16
CA ARG A 104 12.16 -3.17 -34.52
C ARG A 104 13.61 -3.50 -34.91
N GLY A 105 13.71 -4.56 -35.71
CA GLY A 105 14.78 -4.82 -36.66
C GLY A 105 14.27 -5.82 -37.68
#